data_AF-A0A3D4CSC1-F1
#
_entry.id   AF-A0A3D4CSC1-F1
#
_cell.length_a   1.000
_cell.length_b   1.000
_cell.length_c   1.000
_cell.angle_alpha   90.00
_cell.angle_beta   90.00
_cell.angle_gamma   90.00
#
_symmetry.space_group_name_H-M   'P 1'
#
loop_
_entity.id
_entity.type
_entity.pdbx_description
1 polymer ?
#
loop_
_entity_poly.entity_id
_entity_poly.type
_entity_poly.pdbx_seq_one_letter_code
_entity_poly.pdbx_strand_id
1 'polypeptide(L)'
;IIGKWHLGLEAENQPTRRGFDFFHGFLGDMMDDYYKHRRHGNHYMRRNEEPVHPKGHATDIFSQWAVEYLSGRAEKKEPFFLYLSYNAPH
;
A
#
# COMPACT_ATOMS: atom_id res chain seq x y z
N ILE A 1 -2.41 4.93 4.44
CA ILE A 1 -1.42 3.83 4.57
C ILE A 1 -0.75 3.57 3.23
N ILE A 2 0.56 3.33 3.24
CA ILE A 2 1.33 2.87 2.08
C ILE A 2 2.09 1.62 2.49
N GLY A 3 1.98 0.54 1.72
CA GLY A 3 2.63 -0.74 2.01
C GLY A 3 1.70 -1.87 2.46
N LYS A 4 2.17 -2.76 3.34
CA LYS A 4 1.48 -3.96 3.80
C LYS A 4 0.31 -3.64 4.74
N TRP A 5 -0.81 -4.33 4.55
CA TRP A 5 -1.99 -4.25 5.45
C TRP A 5 -2.10 -5.44 6.42
N HIS A 6 -2.43 -6.64 5.91
CA HIS A 6 -2.57 -7.88 6.68
C HIS A 6 -3.64 -7.88 7.81
N LEU A 7 -4.72 -7.09 7.66
CA LEU A 7 -5.83 -7.08 8.64
C LEU A 7 -7.19 -7.43 8.01
N GLY A 8 -7.16 -8.13 6.88
CA GLY A 8 -8.35 -8.65 6.19
C GLY A 8 -8.36 -8.31 4.71
N LEU A 9 -8.88 -9.25 3.91
CA LEU A 9 -8.97 -9.12 2.45
C LEU A 9 -10.35 -8.62 1.99
N GLU A 10 -11.39 -8.86 2.79
CA GLU A 10 -12.77 -8.45 2.51
C GLU A 10 -12.90 -6.91 2.45
N ALA A 11 -13.85 -6.43 1.64
CA ALA A 11 -14.06 -5.02 1.37
C ALA A 11 -14.23 -4.20 2.66
N GLU A 12 -14.95 -4.74 3.64
CA GLU A 12 -15.19 -4.08 4.92
C GLU A 12 -13.88 -3.90 5.69
N ASN A 13 -12.92 -4.81 5.55
CA ASN A 13 -11.65 -4.79 6.29
C ASN A 13 -10.55 -4.01 5.57
N GLN A 14 -10.82 -3.45 4.39
CA GLN A 14 -9.82 -2.65 3.67
C GLN A 14 -9.49 -1.36 4.43
N PRO A 15 -8.28 -0.79 4.26
CA PRO A 15 -7.85 0.37 5.05
C PRO A 15 -8.76 1.60 4.92
N THR A 16 -9.35 1.83 3.74
CA THR A 16 -10.30 2.92 3.48
C THR A 16 -11.61 2.79 4.27
N ARG A 17 -11.90 1.59 4.80
CA ARG A 17 -13.03 1.30 5.70
C ARG A 17 -12.61 1.21 7.17
N ARG A 18 -11.35 1.55 7.48
CA ARG A 18 -10.74 1.45 8.81
C ARG A 18 -10.01 2.74 9.22
N GLY A 19 -10.49 3.88 8.71
CA GLY A 19 -10.04 5.22 9.15
C GLY A 19 -8.85 5.80 8.38
N PHE A 20 -8.39 5.16 7.30
CA PHE A 20 -7.40 5.76 6.41
C PHE A 20 -8.06 6.38 5.18
N ASP A 21 -7.82 7.67 4.93
CA ASP A 21 -8.33 8.34 3.72
C ASP A 21 -7.71 7.82 2.41
N PHE A 22 -6.56 7.16 2.51
CA PHE A 22 -5.77 6.72 1.35
C PHE A 22 -5.07 5.39 1.64
N PHE A 23 -5.11 4.49 0.65
CA PHE A 23 -4.32 3.27 0.63
C PHE A 23 -3.58 3.12 -0.68
N HIS A 24 -2.29 2.77 -0.61
CA HIS A 24 -1.55 2.33 -1.78
C HIS A 24 -0.56 1.25 -1.37
N GLY A 25 -0.87 -0.01 -1.65
CA GLY A 25 -0.15 -1.08 -1.00
C GLY A 25 -0.69 -2.46 -1.29
N PHE A 26 -0.40 -3.40 -0.39
CA PHE A 26 -0.69 -4.81 -0.54
C PHE A 26 -1.54 -5.32 0.63
N LEU A 27 -2.71 -5.89 0.34
CA LEU A 27 -3.63 -6.34 1.38
C LEU A 27 -3.15 -7.57 2.16
N GLY A 28 -2.37 -8.43 1.50
CA GLY A 28 -1.97 -9.73 2.03
C GLY A 28 -0.93 -9.69 3.16
N ASP A 29 -0.66 -10.86 3.72
CA ASP A 29 0.26 -11.10 4.82
C ASP A 29 1.73 -10.94 4.41
N MET A 30 2.09 -11.46 3.25
CA MET A 30 3.45 -11.51 2.74
C MET A 30 3.36 -11.52 1.21
N MET A 31 4.43 -11.08 0.54
CA MET A 31 4.63 -11.34 -0.88
C MET A 31 5.57 -12.52 -1.04
N ASP A 32 5.30 -13.39 -2.02
CA ASP A 32 6.19 -14.50 -2.37
C ASP A 32 7.53 -13.98 -2.91
N ASP A 33 7.49 -12.82 -3.60
CA ASP A 33 8.67 -12.08 -4.02
C ASP A 33 8.38 -10.58 -4.20
N TYR A 34 9.44 -9.76 -4.11
CA TYR A 34 9.36 -8.30 -4.16
C TYR A 34 9.11 -7.71 -5.57
N TYR A 35 9.02 -8.49 -6.64
CA TYR A 35 8.90 -7.99 -8.01
C TYR A 35 7.57 -8.37 -8.68
N LYS A 36 7.04 -9.56 -8.41
CA LYS A 36 5.76 -10.01 -8.93
C LYS A 36 4.59 -9.55 -8.06
N HIS A 37 4.85 -9.22 -6.80
CA HIS A 37 3.86 -8.70 -5.85
C HIS A 37 2.65 -9.65 -5.69
N ARG A 38 2.91 -10.95 -5.63
CA ARG A 38 1.88 -12.00 -5.47
C ARG A 38 2.06 -12.75 -4.17
N ARG A 39 0.97 -13.38 -3.73
CA ARG A 39 0.95 -14.31 -2.59
C ARG A 39 0.14 -15.54 -2.96
N HIS A 40 0.77 -16.71 -2.97
CA HIS A 40 0.16 -17.95 -3.46
C HIS A 40 -0.44 -17.79 -4.87
N GLY A 41 0.25 -17.03 -5.72
CA GLY A 41 -0.22 -16.70 -7.07
C GLY A 41 -1.31 -15.62 -7.16
N ASN A 42 -1.87 -15.15 -6.04
CA ASN A 42 -2.93 -14.13 -6.01
C ASN A 42 -2.37 -12.70 -5.98
N HIS A 43 -3.12 -11.75 -6.54
CA HIS A 43 -2.73 -10.35 -6.65
C HIS A 43 -3.53 -9.44 -5.70
N TYR A 44 -2.82 -8.84 -4.74
CA TYR A 44 -3.42 -8.01 -3.70
C TYR A 44 -2.92 -6.56 -3.68
N MET A 45 -2.18 -6.11 -4.70
CA MET A 45 -1.82 -4.70 -4.80
C MET A 45 -3.05 -3.87 -5.14
N ARG A 46 -3.25 -2.78 -4.40
CA ARG A 46 -4.37 -1.86 -4.60
C ARG A 46 -3.94 -0.41 -4.41
N ARG A 47 -4.60 0.49 -5.14
CA ARG A 47 -4.72 1.91 -4.81
C ARG A 47 -6.17 2.14 -4.39
N ASN A 48 -6.38 2.39 -3.10
CA ASN A 48 -7.68 2.31 -2.45
C ASN A 48 -8.34 0.96 -2.76
N GLU A 49 -9.50 0.94 -3.40
CA GLU A 49 -10.21 -0.29 -3.79
C GLU A 49 -9.71 -0.88 -5.12
N GLU A 50 -8.97 -0.11 -5.93
CA GLU A 50 -8.64 -0.45 -7.31
C GLU A 50 -7.35 -1.28 -7.44
N PRO A 51 -7.35 -2.42 -8.16
CA PRO A 51 -6.13 -3.17 -8.49
C PRO A 51 -5.10 -2.36 -9.30
N VAL A 52 -3.84 -2.44 -8.89
CA VAL A 52 -2.72 -1.78 -9.60
C VAL A 52 -1.57 -2.76 -9.84
N HIS A 53 -0.86 -2.61 -10.97
CA HIS A 53 0.23 -3.51 -11.38
C HIS A 53 1.55 -2.74 -11.55
N PRO A 54 2.16 -2.24 -10.47
CA PRO A 54 3.42 -1.53 -10.55
C PRO A 54 4.57 -2.48 -10.95
N LYS A 55 5.60 -1.90 -11.57
CA LYS A 55 6.84 -2.58 -11.93
C LYS A 55 7.97 -2.07 -11.04
N GLY A 56 8.87 -2.97 -10.63
CA GLY A 56 10.01 -2.65 -9.77
C GLY A 56 9.99 -3.47 -8.50
N HIS A 57 10.97 -3.22 -7.62
CA HIS A 57 11.04 -3.83 -6.31
C HIS A 57 10.05 -3.17 -5.35
N ALA A 58 9.33 -3.95 -4.55
CA ALA A 58 8.26 -3.45 -3.67
C ALA A 58 8.71 -2.34 -2.71
N THR A 59 9.91 -2.44 -2.13
CA THR A 59 10.47 -1.38 -1.27
C THR A 59 10.56 -0.05 -2.01
N ASP A 60 11.12 -0.05 -3.22
CA ASP A 60 11.30 1.16 -4.02
C ASP A 60 9.94 1.73 -4.46
N ILE A 61 9.01 0.86 -4.84
CA ILE A 61 7.64 1.24 -5.18
C ILE A 61 6.95 1.94 -3.99
N PHE A 62 7.02 1.36 -2.79
CA PHE A 62 6.42 1.95 -1.60
C PHE A 62 7.10 3.27 -1.19
N SER A 63 8.43 3.36 -1.31
CA SER A 63 9.15 4.61 -1.09
C SER A 63 8.74 5.69 -2.09
N GLN A 64 8.65 5.34 -3.38
CA GLN A 64 8.22 6.25 -4.43
C GLN A 64 6.79 6.76 -4.21
N TRP A 65 5.86 5.88 -3.85
CA TRP A 65 4.49 6.28 -3.52
C TRP A 65 4.42 7.15 -2.27
N ALA A 66 5.30 6.92 -1.28
CA ALA A 66 5.38 7.79 -0.12
C ALA A 66 5.86 9.20 -0.50
N VAL A 67 6.88 9.31 -1.35
CA VAL A 67 7.36 10.61 -1.88
C VAL A 67 6.25 11.33 -2.65
N GLU A 68 5.51 10.62 -3.51
CA GLU A 68 4.38 11.19 -4.25
C GLU A 68 3.26 11.68 -3.32
N TYR A 69 2.91 10.88 -2.30
CA TYR A 69 1.91 11.27 -1.31
C TYR A 69 2.34 12.52 -0.55
N LEU A 70 3.59 12.57 -0.06
CA LEU A 70 4.15 13.72 0.65
C LEU A 70 4.19 14.98 -0.22
N SER A 71 4.58 14.83 -1.49
CA SER A 71 4.61 15.93 -2.45
C SER A 71 3.22 16.52 -2.66
N GLY A 72 2.20 15.67 -2.84
CA GLY A 72 0.80 16.13 -2.95
C GLY A 72 0.21 16.67 -1.65
N ARG A 73 0.74 16.28 -0.48
CA ARG A 73 0.34 16.85 0.82
C ARG A 73 0.98 18.21 1.08
N ALA A 74 2.18 18.48 0.56
CA ALA A 74 2.87 19.76 0.74
C ALA A 74 2.10 20.96 0.15
N GLU A 75 1.21 20.71 -0.81
CA GLU A 75 0.32 21.72 -1.40
C GLU A 75 -0.89 22.07 -0.53
N LYS A 76 -1.10 21.35 0.57
CA LYS A 76 -2.29 21.44 1.43
C LYS A 76 -1.92 21.95 2.83
N LYS A 77 -2.86 22.64 3.48
CA LYS A 77 -2.65 23.20 4.83
C LYS A 77 -3.03 22.22 5.94
N GLU A 78 -3.87 21.25 5.65
CA GLU A 78 -4.35 20.29 6.64
C GLU A 78 -3.20 19.36 7.07
N PRO A 79 -3.06 19.07 8.38
CA PRO A 79 -2.15 18.03 8.83
C PRO A 79 -2.54 16.68 8.23
N PHE A 80 -1.60 15.75 8.19
CA PHE A 80 -1.85 14.39 7.71
C PHE A 80 -1.18 13.36 8.63
N PHE A 81 -1.69 12.13 8.54
CA PHE A 81 -1.08 10.97 9.12
C PHE A 81 -0.71 9.99 8.01
N LEU A 82 0.57 9.61 7.94
CA LEU A 82 1.06 8.58 7.03
C LEU A 82 1.57 7.38 7.82
N TYR A 83 0.90 6.25 7.67
CA TYR A 83 1.43 4.96 8.07
C TYR A 83 2.12 4.29 6.88
N LEU A 84 3.44 4.17 6.94
CA LEU A 84 4.29 3.54 5.92
C LEU A 84 4.79 2.19 6.45
N SER A 85 4.23 1.11 5.93
CA SER A 85 4.44 -0.26 6.41
C SER A 85 5.14 -1.11 5.35
N TYR A 86 6.47 -1.06 5.32
CA TYR A 86 7.23 -1.93 4.42
C TYR A 86 6.97 -3.41 4.72
N ASN A 87 6.98 -4.24 3.67
CA ASN A 87 7.03 -5.69 3.83
C ASN A 87 8.46 -6.18 4.05
N ALA A 88 9.48 -5.52 3.50
CA ALA A 88 10.87 -5.91 3.74
C ALA A 88 11.31 -5.69 5.21
N PRO A 89 12.21 -6.52 5.76
CA PRO A 89 12.84 -7.71 5.16
C PRO A 89 12.13 -9.02 5.55
N HIS A 90 10.83 -9.00 5.83
CA HIS A 90 10.03 -10.19 6.19
C HIS A 90 10.19 -11.32 5.15
#